data_AF-A0A2J8MKS3-F1
#
_entry.id   AF-A0A2J8MKS3-F1
#
_cell.length_a   1.000
_cell.length_b   1.000
_cell.length_c   1.000
_cell.angle_alpha   90.00
_cell.angle_beta   90.00
_cell.angle_gamma   90.00
#
_symmetry.space_group_name_H-M   'P 1'
#
loop_
_entity.id
_entity.type
_entity.pdbx_description
1 polymer ?
#
loop_
_entity_poly.entity_id
_entity_poly.type
_entity_poly.pdbx_seq_one_letter_code
_entity_poly.pdbx_strand_id
1 'polypeptide(L)'
;MRRKQTGTRERGRYREEEMTVVEEADDDKKRLLQIIDRDGEEEEEEEEPLDESSVKKMILTFEKRSYKNQELRIKFPDNPEKFMESELDLNDIIQEMHVVATMPDLYHLLVELNAVQSLLGLLGHDNTDVSIAVVDLLQELTDIDTLHESEEGAEVLIDALVDGQVVALLVQNLERLDESVKEEADGVHNTLAIVENMAEFRPEMCTEGAQQGLLQWLLKRLKAKMPFDANKLYCSEVLAILLQDNDENRELLGELDGIDVLLQQLSVFKRHNPSTAEEQEMMENLFDSLCSCLMLSSNRERFLKGEGLQLMNLML
;
A
#
# COMPACT_ATOMS: atom_id res chain seq x y z
N MET A 1 -13.45 48.90 79.45
CA MET A 1 -13.74 47.83 78.47
C MET A 1 -14.57 48.39 77.33
N ARG A 2 -14.05 48.42 76.10
CA ARG A 2 -14.85 48.45 74.85
C ARG A 2 -13.95 48.14 73.65
N ARG A 3 -14.11 46.94 73.09
CA ARG A 3 -13.56 46.46 71.82
C ARG A 3 -14.04 47.37 70.69
N LYS A 4 -13.13 47.84 69.81
CA LYS A 4 -13.48 48.44 68.52
C LYS A 4 -13.49 47.36 67.44
N GLN A 5 -14.58 47.32 66.69
CA GLN A 5 -14.85 46.42 65.57
C GLN A 5 -13.96 46.78 64.36
N THR A 6 -13.05 45.89 64.01
CA THR A 6 -12.42 45.80 62.68
C THR A 6 -12.88 44.48 62.07
N GLY A 7 -13.96 44.48 61.29
CA GLY A 7 -14.50 43.22 60.75
C GLY A 7 -15.57 43.31 59.66
N THR A 8 -16.06 44.49 59.31
CA THR A 8 -17.19 44.62 58.36
C THR A 8 -16.78 45.03 56.95
N ARG A 9 -15.62 45.70 56.76
CA ARG A 9 -15.19 46.21 55.44
C ARG A 9 -14.45 45.18 54.58
N GLU A 10 -13.69 44.27 55.17
CA GLU A 10 -12.97 43.23 54.41
C GLU A 10 -13.93 42.14 53.93
N ARG A 11 -14.89 41.70 54.75
CA ARG A 11 -15.89 40.67 54.38
C ARG A 11 -16.78 41.02 53.19
N GLY A 12 -17.04 42.32 52.94
CA GLY A 12 -17.82 42.75 51.78
C GLY A 12 -17.05 42.60 50.47
N ARG A 13 -15.74 42.86 50.51
CA ARG A 13 -14.85 42.84 49.33
C ARG A 13 -14.56 41.41 48.86
N TYR A 14 -14.31 40.50 49.80
CA TYR A 14 -14.16 39.07 49.49
C TYR A 14 -15.43 38.46 48.89
N ARG A 15 -16.62 38.92 49.32
CA ARG A 15 -17.90 38.40 48.80
C ARG A 15 -18.23 38.92 47.40
N GLU A 16 -17.84 40.16 47.08
CA GLU A 16 -17.94 40.70 45.72
C GLU A 16 -16.94 40.02 44.77
N GLU A 17 -15.70 39.80 45.21
CA GLU A 17 -14.69 39.06 44.43
C GLU A 17 -15.08 37.58 44.22
N GLU A 18 -15.65 36.91 45.23
CA GLU A 18 -16.19 35.54 45.07
C GLU A 18 -17.39 35.49 44.11
N MET A 19 -18.29 36.48 44.13
CA MET A 19 -19.41 36.52 43.18
C MET A 19 -18.93 36.78 41.75
N THR A 20 -17.96 37.68 41.53
CA THR A 20 -17.40 37.93 40.19
C THR A 20 -16.69 36.71 39.64
N VAL A 21 -15.94 35.97 40.47
CA VAL A 21 -15.25 34.74 40.04
C VAL A 21 -16.25 33.61 39.74
N VAL A 22 -17.38 33.54 40.46
CA VAL A 22 -18.45 32.56 40.19
C VAL A 22 -19.21 32.91 38.91
N GLU A 23 -19.46 34.19 38.62
CA GLU A 23 -20.07 34.63 37.36
C GLU A 23 -19.15 34.39 36.14
N GLU A 24 -17.85 34.65 36.27
CA GLU A 24 -16.85 34.38 35.21
C GLU A 24 -16.72 32.87 34.92
N ALA A 25 -16.69 32.04 35.96
CA ALA A 25 -16.62 30.59 35.82
C ALA A 25 -17.88 29.95 35.21
N ASP A 26 -19.06 30.57 35.41
CA ASP A 26 -20.31 30.11 34.81
C ASP A 26 -20.40 30.51 33.33
N ASP A 27 -19.84 31.67 32.95
CA ASP A 27 -19.76 32.13 31.56
C ASP A 27 -18.72 31.32 30.74
N ASP A 28 -17.60 30.97 31.35
CA ASP A 28 -16.60 30.07 30.76
C ASP A 28 -17.16 28.65 30.57
N LYS A 29 -17.94 28.16 31.54
CA LYS A 29 -18.62 26.86 31.42
C LYS A 29 -19.70 26.88 30.33
N LYS A 30 -20.39 28.01 30.14
CA LYS A 30 -21.37 28.20 29.07
C LYS A 30 -20.71 28.27 27.69
N ARG A 31 -19.55 28.94 27.58
CA ARG A 31 -18.73 28.94 26.37
C ARG A 31 -18.19 27.55 26.05
N LEU A 32 -17.73 26.81 27.07
CA LEU A 32 -17.24 25.45 26.89
C LEU A 32 -18.37 24.53 26.42
N LEU A 33 -19.58 24.65 26.99
CA LEU A 33 -20.77 23.92 26.53
C LEU A 33 -21.16 24.30 25.09
N GLN A 34 -21.10 25.58 24.71
CA GLN A 34 -21.33 26.00 23.32
C GLN A 34 -20.27 25.50 22.32
N ILE A 35 -19.04 25.26 22.77
CA ILE A 35 -17.99 24.66 21.94
C ILE A 35 -18.26 23.15 21.79
N ILE A 36 -18.60 22.47 22.89
CA ILE A 36 -18.91 21.03 22.88
C ILE A 36 -20.18 20.72 22.08
N ASP A 37 -21.20 21.60 22.13
CA ASP A 37 -22.42 21.46 21.33
C ASP A 37 -22.17 21.75 19.84
N ARG A 38 -21.16 22.57 19.50
CA ARG A 38 -20.76 22.85 18.11
C ARG A 38 -19.86 21.77 17.51
N ASP A 39 -19.13 21.04 18.34
CA ASP A 39 -18.32 19.89 17.93
C ASP A 39 -19.14 18.57 17.92
N GLY A 40 -20.41 18.61 18.38
CA GLY A 40 -21.39 17.51 18.28
C GLY A 40 -22.36 17.64 17.10
N GLU A 41 -22.21 18.71 16.32
CA GLU A 41 -22.83 18.95 15.02
C GLU A 41 -21.71 18.94 13.96
N GLU A 42 -20.93 17.85 13.88
CA GLU A 42 -20.53 17.40 12.55
C GLU A 42 -21.86 17.05 11.88
N GLU A 43 -22.43 18.04 11.18
CA GLU A 43 -23.26 17.72 10.04
C GLU A 43 -22.43 16.69 9.27
N GLU A 44 -22.93 15.46 9.19
CA GLU A 44 -22.67 14.61 8.03
C GLU A 44 -23.10 15.48 6.84
N GLU A 45 -22.25 16.43 6.42
CA GLU A 45 -22.24 16.92 5.07
C GLU A 45 -22.03 15.63 4.29
N GLU A 46 -23.13 15.04 3.82
CA GLU A 46 -23.10 14.08 2.73
C GLU A 46 -22.25 14.77 1.66
N GLU A 47 -20.94 14.48 1.64
CA GLU A 47 -20.04 14.96 0.61
C GLU A 47 -20.74 14.61 -0.70
N GLU A 48 -21.14 15.63 -1.47
CA GLU A 48 -21.80 15.40 -2.73
C GLU A 48 -20.93 14.42 -3.51
N PRO A 49 -21.48 13.28 -3.97
CA PRO A 49 -20.70 12.27 -4.66
C PRO A 49 -19.98 12.97 -5.81
N LEU A 50 -18.66 12.79 -5.85
CA LEU A 50 -17.79 13.45 -6.81
C LEU A 50 -18.36 13.26 -8.22
N ASP A 51 -18.62 14.37 -8.89
CA ASP A 51 -19.16 14.31 -10.23
C ASP A 51 -18.03 14.12 -11.27
N GLU A 52 -18.41 13.73 -12.48
CA GLU A 52 -17.50 13.59 -13.62
C GLU A 52 -16.64 14.84 -13.83
N SER A 53 -17.19 16.04 -13.55
CA SER A 53 -16.50 17.31 -13.71
C SER A 53 -15.38 17.51 -12.69
N SER A 54 -15.60 17.07 -11.45
CA SER A 54 -14.64 17.12 -10.35
C SER A 54 -13.46 16.18 -10.61
N VAL A 55 -13.72 14.94 -11.03
CA VAL A 55 -12.66 13.98 -11.38
C VAL A 55 -11.81 14.50 -12.55
N LYS A 56 -12.44 15.05 -13.61
CA LYS A 56 -11.70 15.66 -14.73
C LYS A 56 -10.81 16.82 -14.28
N LYS A 57 -11.29 17.66 -13.37
CA LYS A 57 -10.52 18.79 -12.82
C LYS A 57 -9.35 18.29 -11.96
N MET A 58 -9.54 17.22 -11.20
CA MET A 58 -8.52 16.57 -10.39
C MET A 58 -7.40 16.01 -11.27
N ILE A 59 -7.76 15.22 -12.29
CA ILE A 59 -6.80 14.68 -13.28
C ILE A 59 -6.02 15.80 -13.97
N LEU A 60 -6.69 16.87 -14.42
CA LEU A 60 -6.01 18.01 -15.05
C LEU A 60 -5.04 18.72 -14.08
N THR A 61 -5.35 18.73 -12.78
CA THR A 61 -4.48 19.30 -11.75
C THR A 61 -3.28 18.41 -11.51
N PHE A 62 -3.49 17.10 -11.43
CA PHE A 62 -2.44 16.08 -11.36
C PHE A 62 -1.45 16.23 -12.52
N GLU A 63 -1.93 16.27 -13.76
CA GLU A 63 -1.09 16.44 -14.95
C GLU A 63 -0.26 17.74 -14.92
N LYS A 64 -0.86 18.85 -14.48
CA LYS A 64 -0.14 20.12 -14.34
C LYS A 64 0.96 20.06 -13.29
N ARG A 65 0.68 19.45 -12.13
CA ARG A 65 1.65 19.34 -11.03
C ARG A 65 2.78 18.37 -11.41
N SER A 66 2.46 17.24 -12.03
CA SER A 66 3.43 16.27 -12.56
C SER A 66 4.37 16.92 -13.58
N TYR A 67 3.81 17.58 -14.60
CA TYR A 67 4.61 18.29 -15.61
C TYR A 67 5.48 19.39 -14.98
N LYS A 68 4.95 20.12 -13.99
CA LYS A 68 5.69 21.20 -13.34
C LYS A 68 6.87 20.69 -12.52
N ASN A 69 6.66 19.62 -11.75
CA ASN A 69 7.73 18.96 -11.00
C ASN A 69 8.82 18.47 -11.95
N GLN A 70 8.45 17.76 -13.02
CA GLN A 70 9.39 17.27 -14.03
C GLN A 70 10.21 18.41 -14.66
N GLU A 71 9.56 19.52 -15.05
CA GLU A 71 10.24 20.71 -15.60
C GLU A 71 11.28 21.27 -14.61
N LEU A 72 10.92 21.40 -13.34
CA LEU A 72 11.80 21.96 -12.32
C LEU A 72 12.97 21.03 -11.97
N ARG A 73 12.75 19.72 -11.90
CA ARG A 73 13.80 18.71 -11.70
C ARG A 73 14.81 18.72 -12.84
N ILE A 74 14.35 18.83 -14.09
CA ILE A 74 15.23 18.96 -15.27
C ILE A 74 16.03 20.27 -15.22
N LYS A 75 15.39 21.37 -14.79
CA LYS A 75 16.02 22.70 -14.74
C LYS A 75 17.02 22.85 -13.61
N PHE A 76 16.81 22.14 -12.51
CA PHE A 76 17.54 22.30 -11.25
C PHE A 76 17.94 20.95 -10.62
N PRO A 77 18.64 20.05 -11.35
CA PRO A 77 18.87 18.67 -10.90
C PRO A 77 19.64 18.58 -9.57
N ASP A 78 20.58 19.50 -9.33
CA ASP A 78 21.42 19.52 -8.13
C ASP A 78 20.92 20.50 -7.04
N ASN A 79 19.70 21.03 -7.17
CA ASN A 79 19.12 22.02 -6.24
C ASN A 79 17.71 21.61 -5.77
N PRO A 80 17.59 20.62 -4.86
CA PRO A 80 16.32 20.13 -4.35
C PRO A 80 15.39 21.24 -3.82
N GLU A 81 15.95 22.25 -3.16
CA GLU A 81 15.22 23.39 -2.62
C GLU A 81 14.41 24.19 -3.67
N LYS A 82 14.69 24.02 -4.97
CA LYS A 82 13.99 24.71 -6.06
C LYS A 82 12.82 23.92 -6.65
N PHE A 83 12.73 22.62 -6.38
CA PHE A 83 11.64 21.77 -6.88
C PHE A 83 10.88 21.05 -5.76
N MET A 84 11.36 21.11 -4.51
CA MET A 84 10.73 20.46 -3.35
C MET A 84 9.27 20.87 -3.16
N GLU A 85 8.92 22.16 -3.29
CA GLU A 85 7.53 22.62 -3.18
C GLU A 85 6.63 21.99 -4.26
N SER A 86 7.11 21.90 -5.50
CA SER A 86 6.36 21.23 -6.58
C SER A 86 6.26 19.71 -6.41
N GLU A 87 7.19 19.11 -5.65
CA GLU A 87 7.16 17.69 -5.31
C GLU A 87 6.15 17.39 -4.21
N LEU A 88 6.07 18.26 -3.20
CA LEU A 88 5.00 18.21 -2.19
C LEU A 88 3.63 18.41 -2.83
N ASP A 89 3.48 19.42 -3.68
CA ASP A 89 2.24 19.64 -4.43
C ASP A 89 1.86 18.38 -5.25
N LEU A 90 2.82 17.74 -5.91
CA LEU A 90 2.59 16.52 -6.68
C LEU A 90 2.13 15.37 -5.75
N ASN A 91 2.75 15.20 -4.59
CA ASN A 91 2.34 14.19 -3.64
C ASN A 91 0.92 14.46 -3.11
N ASP A 92 0.61 15.70 -2.75
CA ASP A 92 -0.70 16.09 -2.22
C ASP A 92 -1.84 15.76 -3.19
N ILE A 93 -1.65 15.99 -4.51
CA ILE A 93 -2.70 15.64 -5.48
C ILE A 93 -2.84 14.13 -5.70
N ILE A 94 -1.75 13.35 -5.56
CA ILE A 94 -1.82 11.89 -5.59
C ILE A 94 -2.61 11.39 -4.38
N GLN A 95 -2.38 11.98 -3.21
CA GLN A 95 -3.15 11.72 -2.00
C GLN A 95 -4.63 12.09 -2.17
N GLU A 96 -4.94 13.27 -2.71
CA GLU A 96 -6.32 13.67 -3.02
C GLU A 96 -7.01 12.73 -4.02
N MET A 97 -6.28 12.08 -4.93
CA MET A 97 -6.84 11.17 -5.93
C MET A 97 -7.39 9.84 -5.38
N HIS A 98 -7.09 9.46 -4.13
CA HIS A 98 -7.63 8.23 -3.53
C HIS A 98 -9.15 8.21 -3.49
N VAL A 99 -9.78 9.39 -3.39
CA VAL A 99 -11.23 9.50 -3.39
C VAL A 99 -11.88 8.97 -4.70
N VAL A 100 -11.12 8.91 -5.80
CA VAL A 100 -11.57 8.34 -7.07
C VAL A 100 -11.87 6.84 -6.94
N ALA A 101 -11.20 6.13 -6.02
CA ALA A 101 -11.46 4.72 -5.76
C ALA A 101 -12.89 4.47 -5.27
N THR A 102 -13.55 5.45 -4.65
CA THR A 102 -14.94 5.32 -4.19
C THR A 102 -15.97 5.38 -5.32
N MET A 103 -15.54 5.51 -6.59
CA MET A 103 -16.39 5.64 -7.76
C MET A 103 -15.78 4.97 -9.00
N PRO A 104 -15.72 3.64 -9.02
CA PRO A 104 -15.10 2.90 -10.11
C PRO A 104 -15.78 3.12 -11.48
N ASP A 105 -17.05 3.54 -11.50
CA ASP A 105 -17.76 3.96 -12.72
C ASP A 105 -17.02 5.06 -13.52
N LEU A 106 -16.21 5.88 -12.85
CA LEU A 106 -15.47 6.99 -13.45
C LEU A 106 -14.04 6.63 -13.85
N TYR A 107 -13.60 5.38 -13.68
CA TYR A 107 -12.24 4.95 -14.04
C TYR A 107 -11.90 5.13 -15.53
N HIS A 108 -12.89 5.06 -16.41
CA HIS A 108 -12.70 5.35 -17.83
C HIS A 108 -12.08 6.74 -18.06
N LEU A 109 -12.36 7.72 -17.19
CA LEU A 109 -11.76 9.06 -17.28
C LEU A 109 -10.26 9.04 -17.01
N LEU A 110 -9.78 8.20 -16.08
CA LEU A 110 -8.35 8.05 -15.80
C LEU A 110 -7.61 7.53 -17.04
N VAL A 111 -8.25 6.62 -17.79
CA VAL A 111 -7.68 6.04 -19.00
C VAL A 111 -7.76 7.02 -20.18
N GLU A 112 -8.93 7.58 -20.47
CA GLU A 112 -9.14 8.51 -21.59
C GLU A 112 -8.27 9.77 -21.48
N LEU A 113 -8.05 10.25 -20.25
CA LEU A 113 -7.24 11.44 -19.98
C LEU A 113 -5.76 11.13 -19.71
N ASN A 114 -5.32 9.88 -19.94
CA ASN A 114 -3.93 9.40 -19.78
C ASN A 114 -3.36 9.51 -18.35
N ALA A 115 -4.21 9.61 -17.33
CA ALA A 115 -3.78 9.66 -15.94
C ALA A 115 -3.05 8.36 -15.54
N VAL A 116 -3.53 7.20 -16.04
CA VAL A 116 -2.90 5.89 -15.78
C VAL A 116 -1.46 5.88 -16.28
N GLN A 117 -1.20 6.34 -17.51
CA GLN A 117 0.15 6.36 -18.08
C GLN A 117 1.08 7.31 -17.30
N SER A 118 0.56 8.45 -16.86
CA SER A 118 1.30 9.40 -16.02
C SER A 118 1.62 8.81 -14.64
N LEU A 119 0.67 8.14 -13.98
CA LEU A 119 0.89 7.42 -12.72
C LEU A 119 1.96 6.33 -12.87
N LEU A 120 1.85 5.48 -13.90
CA LEU A 120 2.84 4.46 -14.20
C LEU A 120 4.24 5.05 -14.44
N GLY A 121 4.33 6.22 -15.10
CA GLY A 121 5.59 6.95 -15.27
C GLY A 121 6.21 7.43 -13.96
N LEU A 122 5.39 7.74 -12.95
CA LEU A 122 5.83 8.19 -11.63
C LEU A 122 6.31 7.04 -10.72
N LEU A 123 6.05 5.77 -11.05
CA LEU A 123 6.67 4.62 -10.36
C LEU A 123 8.20 4.64 -10.47
N GLY A 124 8.74 5.25 -11.53
CA GLY A 124 10.18 5.45 -11.73
C GLY A 124 10.73 6.77 -11.18
N HIS A 125 9.93 7.55 -10.44
CA HIS A 125 10.31 8.88 -9.96
C HIS A 125 11.52 8.83 -9.00
N ASP A 126 12.49 9.74 -9.11
CA ASP A 126 13.74 9.68 -8.32
C ASP A 126 13.54 9.73 -6.79
N ASN A 127 12.51 10.44 -6.33
CA ASN A 127 12.10 10.42 -4.92
C ASN A 127 11.15 9.24 -4.68
N THR A 128 11.53 8.33 -3.78
CA THR A 128 10.77 7.13 -3.43
C THR A 128 9.42 7.47 -2.80
N ASP A 129 9.30 8.57 -2.06
CA ASP A 129 8.03 9.03 -1.47
C ASP A 129 6.93 9.18 -2.52
N VAL A 130 7.25 9.75 -3.68
CA VAL A 130 6.31 9.93 -4.79
C VAL A 130 5.90 8.59 -5.38
N SER A 131 6.87 7.69 -5.61
CA SER A 131 6.55 6.36 -6.15
C SER A 131 5.73 5.53 -5.17
N ILE A 132 5.95 5.67 -3.87
CA ILE A 132 5.17 4.97 -2.83
C ILE A 132 3.74 5.52 -2.79
N ALA A 133 3.56 6.84 -2.87
CA ALA A 133 2.22 7.43 -2.95
C ALA A 133 1.43 6.95 -4.18
N VAL A 134 2.11 6.71 -5.30
CA VAL A 134 1.48 6.11 -6.49
C VAL A 134 1.13 4.64 -6.26
N VAL A 135 2.01 3.87 -5.60
CA VAL A 135 1.72 2.46 -5.25
C VAL A 135 0.51 2.37 -4.32
N ASP A 136 0.44 3.24 -3.31
CA ASP A 136 -0.69 3.34 -2.37
C ASP A 136 -2.00 3.62 -3.12
N LEU A 137 -2.00 4.63 -4.00
CA LEU A 137 -3.15 4.96 -4.83
C LEU A 137 -3.55 3.80 -5.76
N LEU A 138 -2.59 3.13 -6.39
CA LEU A 138 -2.87 1.99 -7.26
C LEU A 138 -3.46 0.81 -6.48
N GLN A 139 -3.02 0.57 -5.25
CA GLN A 139 -3.58 -0.47 -4.39
C GLN A 139 -5.05 -0.19 -4.07
N GLU A 140 -5.41 1.05 -3.69
CA GLU A 140 -6.80 1.42 -3.42
C GLU A 140 -7.67 1.36 -4.68
N LEU A 141 -7.16 1.85 -5.82
CA LEU A 141 -7.89 1.78 -7.10
C LEU A 141 -8.13 0.34 -7.59
N THR A 142 -7.27 -0.60 -7.17
CA THR A 142 -7.35 -2.00 -7.55
C THR A 142 -7.94 -2.88 -6.46
N ASP A 143 -8.41 -2.33 -5.34
CA ASP A 143 -9.03 -3.12 -4.27
C ASP A 143 -10.18 -3.99 -4.83
N ILE A 144 -10.23 -5.26 -4.42
CA ILE A 144 -11.12 -6.24 -5.06
C ILE A 144 -12.60 -5.96 -4.79
N ASP A 145 -12.92 -5.45 -3.59
CA ASP A 145 -14.30 -5.06 -3.26
C ASP A 145 -14.71 -3.86 -4.12
N THR A 146 -13.81 -2.89 -4.29
CA THR A 146 -13.97 -1.73 -5.17
C THR A 146 -14.16 -2.12 -6.64
N LEU A 147 -13.32 -3.01 -7.18
CA LEU A 147 -13.42 -3.45 -8.58
C LEU A 147 -14.76 -4.15 -8.87
N HIS A 148 -15.36 -4.82 -7.89
CA HIS A 148 -16.66 -5.46 -8.03
C HIS A 148 -17.86 -4.50 -8.00
N GLU A 149 -17.67 -3.23 -7.59
CA GLU A 149 -18.75 -2.23 -7.64
C GLU A 149 -19.07 -1.78 -9.08
N SER A 150 -18.07 -1.81 -9.99
CA SER A 150 -18.26 -1.49 -11.42
C SER A 150 -17.36 -2.31 -12.34
N GLU A 151 -17.92 -3.36 -12.92
CA GLU A 151 -17.21 -4.26 -13.85
C GLU A 151 -16.67 -3.52 -15.09
N GLU A 152 -17.45 -2.58 -15.66
CA GLU A 152 -17.04 -1.82 -16.85
C GLU A 152 -15.88 -0.85 -16.55
N GLY A 153 -15.93 -0.17 -15.40
CA GLY A 153 -14.84 0.70 -14.94
C GLY A 153 -13.56 -0.08 -14.61
N ALA A 154 -13.72 -1.20 -13.91
CA ALA A 154 -12.63 -2.10 -13.55
C ALA A 154 -11.93 -2.69 -14.79
N GLU A 155 -12.68 -3.22 -15.76
CA GLU A 155 -12.12 -3.80 -16.98
C GLU A 155 -11.23 -2.80 -17.73
N VAL A 156 -11.71 -1.56 -17.92
CA VAL A 156 -10.97 -0.50 -18.60
C VAL A 156 -9.71 -0.09 -17.86
N LEU A 157 -9.75 -0.02 -16.52
CA LEU A 157 -8.57 0.31 -15.71
C LEU A 157 -7.52 -0.82 -15.78
N ILE A 158 -7.95 -2.07 -15.55
CA ILE A 158 -7.04 -3.23 -15.53
C ILE A 158 -6.42 -3.44 -16.91
N ASP A 159 -7.18 -3.28 -18.00
CA ASP A 159 -6.64 -3.26 -19.37
C ASP A 159 -5.50 -2.24 -19.52
N ALA A 160 -5.74 -1.00 -19.10
CA ALA A 160 -4.75 0.07 -19.22
C ALA A 160 -3.48 -0.19 -18.38
N LEU A 161 -3.62 -0.80 -17.20
CA LEU A 161 -2.50 -1.16 -16.34
C LEU A 161 -1.65 -2.30 -16.94
N VAL A 162 -2.31 -3.34 -17.46
CA VAL A 162 -1.62 -4.48 -18.12
C VAL A 162 -0.93 -4.03 -19.41
N ASP A 163 -1.62 -3.27 -20.26
CA ASP A 163 -1.04 -2.68 -21.48
C ASP A 163 0.13 -1.74 -21.15
N GLY A 164 0.04 -1.03 -20.03
CA GLY A 164 1.09 -0.18 -19.47
C GLY A 164 2.25 -0.93 -18.82
N GLN A 165 2.23 -2.26 -18.78
CA GLN A 165 3.24 -3.12 -18.15
C GLN A 165 3.45 -2.78 -16.66
N VAL A 166 2.35 -2.61 -15.93
CA VAL A 166 2.37 -2.21 -14.51
C VAL A 166 3.28 -3.10 -13.66
N VAL A 167 3.26 -4.43 -13.87
CA VAL A 167 4.06 -5.36 -13.05
C VAL A 167 5.56 -5.14 -13.28
N ALA A 168 6.00 -4.93 -14.52
CA ALA A 168 7.39 -4.60 -14.82
C ALA A 168 7.84 -3.31 -14.13
N LEU A 169 7.00 -2.28 -14.14
CA LEU A 169 7.30 -0.98 -13.52
C LEU A 169 7.30 -1.05 -11.99
N LEU A 170 6.35 -1.79 -11.40
CA LEU A 170 6.32 -2.09 -9.98
C LEU A 170 7.57 -2.85 -9.53
N VAL A 171 7.98 -3.88 -10.27
CA VAL A 171 9.21 -4.64 -9.97
C VAL A 171 10.46 -3.75 -10.08
N GLN A 172 10.53 -2.87 -11.07
CA GLN A 172 11.61 -1.90 -11.17
C GLN A 172 11.67 -0.97 -9.95
N ASN A 173 10.52 -0.54 -9.43
CA ASN A 173 10.44 0.25 -8.21
C ASN A 173 10.83 -0.57 -6.97
N LEU A 174 10.34 -1.81 -6.83
CA LEU A 174 10.70 -2.71 -5.73
C LEU A 174 12.20 -2.94 -5.59
N GLU A 175 12.95 -2.99 -6.69
CA GLU A 175 14.40 -3.23 -6.69
C GLU A 175 15.22 -2.08 -6.06
N ARG A 176 14.61 -0.90 -5.86
CA ARG A 176 15.27 0.26 -5.24
C ARG A 176 14.75 0.63 -3.86
N LEU A 177 13.68 -0.01 -3.38
CA LEU A 177 13.13 0.24 -2.04
C LEU A 177 14.01 -0.39 -0.94
N ASP A 178 14.15 0.30 0.19
CA ASP A 178 14.86 -0.12 1.39
C ASP A 178 13.87 -0.46 2.51
N GLU A 179 13.57 -1.75 2.69
CA GLU A 179 12.65 -2.24 3.72
C GLU A 179 13.12 -2.03 5.18
N SER A 180 14.30 -1.43 5.41
CA SER A 180 14.64 -0.92 6.74
C SER A 180 13.93 0.40 7.09
N VAL A 181 13.40 1.09 6.08
CA VAL A 181 12.51 2.25 6.20
C VAL A 181 11.08 1.73 6.20
N LYS A 182 10.28 2.12 7.21
CA LYS A 182 8.93 1.58 7.39
C LYS A 182 8.03 1.91 6.19
N GLU A 183 8.06 3.17 5.75
CA GLU A 183 7.26 3.66 4.65
C GLU A 183 7.57 2.93 3.33
N GLU A 184 8.84 2.58 3.10
CA GLU A 184 9.24 1.80 1.92
C GLU A 184 8.88 0.31 2.06
N ALA A 185 8.92 -0.24 3.28
CA ALA A 185 8.43 -1.60 3.55
C ALA A 185 6.90 -1.70 3.34
N ASP A 186 6.14 -0.68 3.73
CA ASP A 186 4.71 -0.57 3.44
C ASP A 186 4.49 -0.45 1.92
N GLY A 187 5.35 0.28 1.19
CA GLY A 187 5.34 0.32 -0.27
C GLY A 187 5.59 -1.05 -0.95
N VAL A 188 6.45 -1.90 -0.37
CA VAL A 188 6.61 -3.30 -0.82
C VAL A 188 5.32 -4.09 -0.59
N HIS A 189 4.69 -3.92 0.57
CA HIS A 189 3.43 -4.58 0.92
C HIS A 189 2.31 -4.23 -0.06
N ASN A 190 2.09 -2.93 -0.31
CA ASN A 190 1.06 -2.47 -1.23
C ASN A 190 1.35 -2.89 -2.68
N THR A 191 2.62 -3.02 -3.06
CA THR A 191 2.97 -3.58 -4.38
C THR A 191 2.51 -5.03 -4.53
N LEU A 192 2.64 -5.84 -3.47
CA LEU A 192 2.16 -7.23 -3.47
C LEU A 192 0.63 -7.28 -3.48
N ALA A 193 -0.04 -6.38 -2.76
CA ALA A 193 -1.49 -6.25 -2.76
C ALA A 193 -2.06 -5.91 -4.13
N ILE A 194 -1.44 -4.98 -4.88
CA ILE A 194 -1.84 -4.71 -6.28
C ILE A 194 -1.80 -5.98 -7.11
N VAL A 195 -0.73 -6.78 -6.99
CA VAL A 195 -0.60 -8.02 -7.76
C VAL A 195 -1.67 -9.03 -7.35
N GLU A 196 -1.91 -9.21 -6.05
CA GLU A 196 -2.96 -10.10 -5.54
C GLU A 196 -4.32 -9.71 -6.10
N ASN A 197 -4.71 -8.45 -5.94
CA ASN A 197 -6.01 -7.96 -6.40
C ASN A 197 -6.19 -8.14 -7.92
N MET A 198 -5.16 -7.77 -8.69
CA MET A 198 -5.23 -7.92 -10.14
C MET A 198 -5.21 -9.39 -10.59
N ALA A 199 -4.51 -10.28 -9.87
CA ALA A 199 -4.50 -11.71 -10.13
C ALA A 199 -5.86 -12.36 -9.80
N GLU A 200 -6.55 -11.90 -8.76
CA GLU A 200 -7.90 -12.33 -8.42
C GLU A 200 -8.91 -11.87 -9.48
N PHE A 201 -8.83 -10.60 -9.90
CA PHE A 201 -9.74 -10.05 -10.91
C PHE A 201 -9.48 -10.59 -12.33
N ARG A 202 -8.22 -10.77 -12.70
CA ARG A 202 -7.79 -11.22 -14.04
C ARG A 202 -6.66 -12.26 -13.95
N PRO A 203 -6.95 -13.54 -13.67
CA PRO A 203 -5.93 -14.58 -13.51
C PRO A 203 -4.99 -14.75 -14.71
N GLU A 204 -5.42 -14.37 -15.92
CA GLU A 204 -4.61 -14.45 -17.14
C GLU A 204 -3.35 -13.59 -17.08
N MET A 205 -3.35 -12.50 -16.29
CA MET A 205 -2.17 -11.64 -16.19
C MET A 205 -1.04 -12.25 -15.36
N CYS A 206 -1.30 -13.29 -14.56
CA CYS A 206 -0.30 -13.96 -13.72
C CYS A 206 0.90 -14.46 -14.54
N THR A 207 0.65 -14.95 -15.76
CA THR A 207 1.73 -15.43 -16.64
C THR A 207 2.61 -14.28 -17.11
N GLU A 208 2.01 -13.20 -17.60
CA GLU A 208 2.75 -12.04 -18.11
C GLU A 208 3.49 -11.31 -16.98
N GLY A 209 2.82 -11.08 -15.85
CA GLY A 209 3.41 -10.43 -14.68
C GLY A 209 4.59 -11.22 -14.09
N ALA A 210 4.49 -12.55 -14.00
CA ALA A 210 5.61 -13.39 -13.58
C ALA A 210 6.83 -13.25 -14.52
N GLN A 211 6.59 -13.25 -15.84
CA GLN A 211 7.63 -13.09 -16.87
C GLN A 211 8.23 -11.67 -16.92
N GLN A 212 7.49 -10.65 -16.48
CA GLN A 212 7.96 -9.27 -16.33
C GLN A 212 8.93 -9.08 -15.16
N GLY A 213 9.29 -10.15 -14.44
CA GLY A 213 10.35 -10.15 -13.43
C GLY A 213 9.86 -10.31 -11.99
N LEU A 214 8.54 -10.32 -11.77
CA LEU A 214 7.97 -10.46 -10.43
C LEU A 214 8.38 -11.79 -9.79
N LEU A 215 8.30 -12.90 -10.53
CA LEU A 215 8.64 -14.22 -10.00
C LEU A 215 10.13 -14.30 -9.61
N GLN A 216 11.01 -13.68 -10.40
CA GLN A 216 12.43 -13.55 -10.10
C GLN A 216 12.66 -12.74 -8.81
N TRP A 217 11.93 -11.64 -8.64
CA TRP A 217 12.01 -10.78 -7.45
C TRP A 217 11.52 -11.51 -6.20
N LEU A 218 10.37 -12.20 -6.26
CA LEU A 218 9.82 -12.99 -5.15
C LEU A 218 10.81 -14.06 -4.67
N LEU A 219 11.40 -14.82 -5.59
CA LEU A 219 12.43 -15.83 -5.24
C LEU A 219 13.66 -15.19 -4.59
N LYS A 220 14.07 -14.00 -5.04
CA LYS A 220 15.17 -13.22 -4.44
C LYS A 220 14.82 -12.75 -3.03
N ARG A 221 13.60 -12.26 -2.81
CA ARG A 221 13.11 -11.79 -1.52
C ARG A 221 12.96 -12.94 -0.50
N LEU A 222 12.40 -14.08 -0.91
CA LEU A 222 12.26 -15.25 -0.06
C LEU A 222 13.62 -15.82 0.39
N LYS A 223 14.63 -15.85 -0.50
CA LYS A 223 15.98 -16.35 -0.17
C LYS A 223 16.87 -15.32 0.53
N ALA A 224 16.43 -14.07 0.65
CA ALA A 224 17.20 -13.03 1.31
C ALA A 224 17.50 -13.42 2.76
N LYS A 225 18.73 -13.13 3.21
CA LYS A 225 19.20 -13.45 4.57
C LYS A 225 18.78 -12.38 5.56
N MET A 226 17.48 -12.16 5.65
CA MET A 226 16.85 -11.25 6.60
C MET A 226 15.95 -12.03 7.57
N PRO A 227 15.64 -11.46 8.75
CA PRO A 227 14.66 -12.03 9.65
C PRO A 227 13.31 -12.24 8.94
N PHE A 228 12.50 -13.16 9.46
CA PHE A 228 11.11 -13.29 9.04
C PHE A 228 10.33 -12.00 9.40
N ASP A 229 9.53 -11.54 8.45
CA ASP A 229 8.66 -10.37 8.54
C ASP A 229 7.36 -10.61 7.73
N ALA A 230 6.39 -9.72 7.88
CA ALA A 230 5.09 -9.84 7.20
C ALA A 230 5.23 -9.82 5.67
N ASN A 231 6.17 -9.04 5.11
CA ASN A 231 6.43 -9.02 3.68
C ASN A 231 6.98 -10.36 3.16
N LYS A 232 7.77 -11.09 3.97
CA LYS A 232 8.22 -12.45 3.60
C LYS A 232 7.06 -13.45 3.58
N LEU A 233 6.13 -13.37 4.53
CA LEU A 233 4.89 -14.13 4.49
C LEU A 233 4.11 -13.79 3.22
N TYR A 234 3.89 -12.51 2.94
CA TYR A 234 3.09 -12.10 1.80
C TYR A 234 3.71 -12.50 0.45
N CYS A 235 5.05 -12.46 0.34
CA CYS A 235 5.75 -13.00 -0.82
C CYS A 235 5.46 -14.49 -1.06
N SER A 236 5.25 -15.27 0.01
CA SER A 236 4.94 -16.71 -0.12
C SER A 236 3.52 -16.94 -0.62
N GLU A 237 2.57 -16.09 -0.26
CA GLU A 237 1.17 -16.12 -0.71
C GLU A 237 1.07 -15.75 -2.19
N VAL A 238 1.64 -14.60 -2.57
CA VAL A 238 1.66 -14.15 -3.97
C VAL A 238 2.38 -15.17 -4.86
N LEU A 239 3.46 -15.80 -4.37
CA LEU A 239 4.11 -16.89 -5.10
C LEU A 239 3.18 -18.08 -5.33
N ALA A 240 2.40 -18.48 -4.33
CA ALA A 240 1.44 -19.57 -4.45
C ALA A 240 0.34 -19.22 -5.47
N ILE A 241 -0.18 -17.98 -5.44
CA ILE A 241 -1.16 -17.45 -6.41
C ILE A 241 -0.60 -17.54 -7.84
N LEU A 242 0.62 -17.04 -8.08
CA LEU A 242 1.22 -17.08 -9.43
C LEU A 242 1.42 -18.49 -9.98
N LEU A 243 1.57 -19.49 -9.12
CA LEU A 243 1.78 -20.89 -9.51
C LEU A 243 0.46 -21.68 -9.59
N GLN A 244 -0.64 -21.13 -9.12
CA GLN A 244 -1.93 -21.80 -9.08
C GLN A 244 -2.43 -22.05 -10.51
N ASP A 245 -2.61 -23.33 -10.85
CA ASP A 245 -3.08 -23.79 -12.17
C ASP A 245 -2.36 -23.18 -13.40
N ASN A 246 -1.08 -22.83 -13.25
CA ASN A 246 -0.28 -22.14 -14.28
C ASN A 246 1.02 -22.89 -14.62
N ASP A 247 1.04 -23.66 -15.71
CA ASP A 247 2.20 -24.47 -16.10
C ASP A 247 3.37 -23.64 -16.62
N GLU A 248 3.12 -22.51 -17.27
CA GLU A 248 4.13 -21.56 -17.72
C GLU A 248 4.93 -20.99 -16.54
N ASN A 249 4.25 -20.57 -15.47
CA ASN A 249 4.89 -20.06 -14.27
C ASN A 249 5.62 -21.16 -13.48
N ARG A 250 5.08 -22.38 -13.46
CA ARG A 250 5.77 -23.55 -12.88
C ARG A 250 7.06 -23.86 -13.62
N GLU A 251 7.06 -23.78 -14.96
CA GLU A 251 8.28 -23.97 -15.75
C GLU A 251 9.29 -22.85 -15.47
N LEU A 252 8.84 -21.59 -15.53
CA LEU A 252 9.66 -20.41 -15.26
C LEU A 252 10.34 -20.48 -13.89
N LEU A 253 9.59 -20.83 -12.83
CA LEU A 253 10.16 -20.98 -11.49
C LEU A 253 11.30 -22.01 -11.48
N GLY A 254 11.12 -23.13 -12.19
CA GLY A 254 12.16 -24.14 -12.27
C GLY A 254 13.37 -23.71 -13.12
N GLU A 255 13.20 -22.88 -14.14
CA GLU A 255 14.30 -22.28 -14.91
C GLU A 255 15.13 -21.29 -14.09
N LEU A 256 14.51 -20.66 -13.09
CA LEU A 256 15.14 -19.69 -12.18
C LEU A 256 15.75 -20.33 -10.92
N ASP A 257 15.98 -21.65 -10.95
CA ASP A 257 16.42 -22.46 -9.78
C ASP A 257 15.51 -22.29 -8.55
N GLY A 258 14.22 -21.98 -8.76
CA GLY A 258 13.27 -21.72 -7.69
C GLY A 258 12.94 -22.96 -6.84
N ILE A 259 13.05 -24.17 -7.41
CA ILE A 259 12.88 -25.41 -6.64
C ILE A 259 13.92 -25.51 -5.51
N ASP A 260 15.17 -25.16 -5.78
CA ASP A 260 16.23 -25.15 -4.76
C ASP A 260 15.96 -24.07 -3.71
N VAL A 261 15.42 -22.91 -4.11
CA VAL A 261 15.00 -21.84 -3.18
C VAL A 261 13.92 -22.34 -2.23
N LEU A 262 12.85 -22.96 -2.76
CA LEU A 262 11.76 -23.52 -1.96
C LEU A 262 12.26 -24.58 -0.98
N LEU A 263 13.07 -25.54 -1.46
CA LEU A 263 13.67 -26.58 -0.62
C LEU A 263 14.57 -25.99 0.47
N GLN A 264 15.38 -24.97 0.13
CA GLN A 264 16.23 -24.30 1.10
C GLN A 264 15.42 -23.62 2.20
N GLN A 265 14.35 -22.89 1.86
CA GLN A 265 13.48 -22.21 2.84
C GLN A 265 12.77 -23.24 3.73
N LEU A 266 12.17 -24.28 3.14
CA LEU A 266 11.54 -25.36 3.89
C LEU A 266 12.53 -26.09 4.81
N SER A 267 13.80 -26.23 4.39
CA SER A 267 14.81 -26.93 5.17
C SER A 267 15.11 -26.31 6.54
N VAL A 268 14.71 -25.07 6.79
CA VAL A 268 14.81 -24.43 8.10
C VAL A 268 13.96 -25.18 9.14
N PHE A 269 12.79 -25.69 8.73
CA PHE A 269 11.79 -26.33 9.59
C PHE A 269 12.01 -27.84 9.78
N LYS A 270 13.08 -28.41 9.22
CA LYS A 270 13.32 -29.86 9.20
C LYS A 270 13.53 -30.52 10.58
N ARG A 271 13.84 -29.73 11.61
CA ARG A 271 14.10 -30.22 12.99
C ARG A 271 13.38 -29.41 14.07
N HIS A 272 12.76 -28.31 13.70
CA HIS A 272 12.14 -27.35 14.59
C HIS A 272 10.87 -26.85 13.92
N ASN A 273 9.80 -26.74 14.68
CA ASN A 273 8.57 -26.15 14.19
C ASN A 273 8.73 -24.63 14.04
N PRO A 274 7.91 -23.99 13.19
CA PRO A 274 7.76 -22.54 13.16
C PRO A 274 7.53 -21.95 14.56
N SER A 275 8.06 -20.75 14.78
CA SER A 275 8.03 -20.08 16.08
C SER A 275 6.70 -19.36 16.32
N THR A 276 6.04 -18.93 15.24
CA THR A 276 4.77 -18.20 15.26
C THR A 276 3.78 -18.81 14.28
N ALA A 277 2.50 -18.40 14.35
CA ALA A 277 1.47 -18.89 13.43
C ALA A 277 1.72 -18.37 12.01
N GLU A 278 2.19 -17.14 11.88
CA GLU A 278 2.53 -16.49 10.61
C GLU A 278 3.72 -17.19 9.93
N GLU A 279 4.72 -17.64 10.70
CA GLU A 279 5.83 -18.43 10.14
C GLU A 279 5.36 -19.84 9.71
N GLN A 280 4.34 -20.40 10.38
CA GLN A 280 3.72 -21.65 9.96
C GLN A 280 2.93 -21.48 8.66
N GLU A 281 2.16 -20.41 8.53
CA GLU A 281 1.42 -20.09 7.31
C GLU A 281 2.37 -19.91 6.12
N MET A 282 3.47 -19.17 6.30
CA MET A 282 4.50 -19.06 5.26
C MET A 282 5.07 -20.43 4.87
N MET A 283 5.30 -21.32 5.85
CA MET A 283 5.77 -22.68 5.57
C MET A 283 4.75 -23.48 4.73
N GLU A 284 3.46 -23.36 5.05
CA GLU A 284 2.36 -24.00 4.30
C GLU A 284 2.28 -23.46 2.86
N ASN A 285 2.36 -22.14 2.68
CA ASN A 285 2.38 -21.50 1.35
C ASN A 285 3.58 -21.97 0.49
N LEU A 286 4.75 -22.18 1.10
CA LEU A 286 5.91 -22.74 0.42
C LEU A 286 5.71 -24.22 0.04
N PHE A 287 4.99 -24.99 0.85
CA PHE A 287 4.60 -26.36 0.50
C PHE A 287 3.59 -26.39 -0.65
N ASP A 288 2.61 -25.48 -0.65
CA ASP A 288 1.64 -25.36 -1.74
C ASP A 288 2.31 -24.98 -3.05
N SER A 289 3.22 -24.00 -3.01
CA SER A 289 4.07 -23.61 -4.14
C SER A 289 4.89 -24.79 -4.68
N LEU A 290 5.52 -25.56 -3.78
CA LEU A 290 6.32 -26.73 -4.14
C LEU A 290 5.47 -27.85 -4.74
N CYS A 291 4.32 -28.15 -4.14
CA CYS A 291 3.37 -29.14 -4.66
C CYS A 291 2.85 -28.75 -6.04
N SER A 292 2.46 -27.49 -6.22
CA SER A 292 2.03 -26.94 -7.51
C SER A 292 3.13 -27.12 -8.56
N CYS A 293 4.38 -26.79 -8.24
CA CYS A 293 5.51 -26.99 -9.15
C CYS A 293 5.70 -28.46 -9.57
N LEU A 294 5.46 -29.43 -8.67
CA LEU A 294 5.63 -30.87 -8.92
C LEU A 294 4.53 -31.49 -9.81
N MET A 295 3.44 -30.75 -10.05
CA MET A 295 2.44 -31.12 -11.05
C MET A 295 3.06 -31.10 -12.46
N LEU A 296 4.02 -30.20 -12.70
CA LEU A 296 4.78 -30.13 -13.94
C LEU A 296 5.93 -31.15 -13.95
N SER A 297 6.02 -31.93 -15.03
CA SER A 297 6.94 -33.07 -15.09
C SER A 297 8.42 -32.68 -15.11
N SER A 298 8.77 -31.53 -15.72
CA SER A 298 10.14 -30.99 -15.78
C SER A 298 10.70 -30.69 -14.38
N ASN A 299 9.87 -30.20 -13.47
CA ASN A 299 10.25 -29.88 -12.11
C ASN A 299 10.51 -31.11 -11.22
N ARG A 300 10.02 -32.29 -11.60
CA ARG A 300 10.29 -33.52 -10.83
C ARG A 300 11.76 -33.90 -10.87
N GLU A 301 12.43 -33.69 -12.01
CA GLU A 301 13.87 -33.91 -12.12
C GLU A 301 14.66 -32.85 -11.33
N ARG A 302 14.22 -31.59 -11.38
CA ARG A 302 14.81 -30.48 -10.59
C ARG A 302 14.72 -30.78 -9.09
N PHE A 303 13.55 -31.19 -8.60
CA PHE A 303 13.33 -31.60 -7.21
C PHE A 303 14.19 -32.79 -6.78
N LEU A 304 14.34 -33.79 -7.66
CA LEU A 304 15.22 -34.94 -7.38
C LEU A 304 16.69 -34.52 -7.27
N LYS A 305 17.15 -33.61 -8.15
CA LYS A 305 18.52 -33.08 -8.13
C LYS A 305 18.77 -32.21 -6.90
N GLY A 306 17.77 -31.44 -6.44
CA GLY A 306 17.82 -30.62 -5.23
C GLY A 306 17.73 -31.40 -3.92
N GLU A 307 17.84 -32.73 -3.95
CA GLU A 307 17.69 -33.61 -2.77
C GLU A 307 16.34 -33.47 -2.04
N GLY A 308 15.28 -33.10 -2.77
CA GLY A 308 13.96 -32.87 -2.19
C GLY A 308 13.38 -34.11 -1.50
N LEU A 309 13.61 -35.31 -2.05
CA LEU A 309 13.16 -36.56 -1.42
C LEU A 309 13.82 -36.81 -0.05
N GLN A 310 15.11 -36.49 0.07
CA GLN A 310 15.88 -36.62 1.30
C GLN A 310 15.38 -35.64 2.35
N LEU A 311 15.06 -34.40 1.94
CA LEU A 311 14.50 -33.40 2.83
C LEU A 311 13.12 -33.82 3.35
N MET A 312 12.21 -34.24 2.46
CA MET A 312 10.86 -34.69 2.86
C MET A 312 10.93 -35.89 3.80
N ASN A 313 11.81 -36.86 3.53
CA ASN A 313 11.99 -38.02 4.41
C ASN A 313 12.58 -37.66 5.79
N LEU A 314 13.27 -36.52 5.92
CA LEU A 314 13.76 -36.03 7.20
C LEU A 314 12.67 -35.32 8.02
N MET A 315 11.65 -34.77 7.34
CA MET A 315 10.53 -34.06 7.95
C MET A 315 9.39 -34.97 8.41
N LEU A 316 9.33 -36.21 7.91
CA LEU A 316 8.38 -37.28 8.32
C LEU A 316 8.79 -37.94 9.64
#